data_AF-A0A956TM61-F1
#
_entry.id   AF-A0A956TM61-F1
#
_cell.length_a   1.000
_cell.length_b   1.000
_cell.length_c   1.000
_cell.angle_alpha   90.00
_cell.angle_beta   90.00
_cell.angle_gamma   90.00
#
_symmetry.space_group_name_H-M   'P 1'
#
loop_
_entity.id
_entity.type
_entity.pdbx_description
1 polymer ?
#
loop_
_entity_poly.entity_id
_entity_poly.type
_entity_poly.pdbx_seq_one_letter_code
_entity_poly.pdbx_strand_id
1 'polypeptide(L)'
;MLFEKDSIHGHVIVDTDAGPVYEDDGSPVDPSSPRPCKGCNLRIANGEHDPCIANLPGVYQACCGHGLDVTPLHQRPNGYAGLNDGRTIYFSGLLGGERIRAAVAAALAGEPLPEGFEYGQRMWWEGLTEAQKAYVQERIPAALTALVEQLATPSEAFLKGEAMWWDGLDEDQKAAVWNALPGSLTTLVQEALANS
;
A
#
# COMPACT_ATOMS: atom_id res chain seq x y z
N MET A 1 5.43 -14.29 12.37
CA MET A 1 4.78 -13.44 11.36
C MET A 1 3.85 -14.35 10.59
N LEU A 2 2.53 -14.22 10.81
CA LEU A 2 1.53 -15.02 10.12
C LEU A 2 1.52 -14.56 8.66
N PHE A 3 1.77 -15.51 7.76
CA PHE A 3 1.70 -15.40 6.31
C PHE A 3 0.46 -14.58 5.88
N GLU A 4 0.66 -13.35 5.42
CA GLU A 4 -0.44 -12.46 5.04
C GLU A 4 -0.96 -12.88 3.67
N LYS A 5 -2.29 -13.07 3.56
CA LYS A 5 -2.93 -13.31 2.27
C LYS A 5 -2.95 -12.00 1.50
N ASP A 6 -2.40 -12.00 0.29
CA ASP A 6 -2.48 -10.87 -0.62
C ASP A 6 -3.18 -11.28 -1.93
N SER A 7 -3.17 -10.42 -2.94
CA SER A 7 -3.62 -10.78 -4.28
C SER A 7 -2.88 -10.07 -5.40
N ILE A 8 -2.73 -10.76 -6.53
CA ILE A 8 -2.24 -10.18 -7.78
C ILE A 8 -3.22 -10.45 -8.90
N HIS A 9 -3.66 -9.40 -9.60
CA HIS A 9 -4.60 -9.49 -10.73
C HIS A 9 -5.87 -10.32 -10.41
N GLY A 10 -6.35 -10.23 -9.17
CA GLY A 10 -7.53 -10.97 -8.70
C GLY A 10 -7.27 -12.44 -8.35
N HIS A 11 -6.03 -12.87 -8.27
CA HIS A 11 -5.65 -14.17 -7.72
C HIS A 11 -5.14 -13.99 -6.29
N VAL A 12 -5.66 -14.76 -5.34
CA VAL A 12 -5.18 -14.75 -3.97
C VAL A 12 -3.81 -15.42 -3.91
N ILE A 13 -2.86 -14.78 -3.22
CA ILE A 13 -1.51 -15.29 -2.96
C ILE A 13 -1.40 -15.63 -1.49
N VAL A 14 -0.74 -16.74 -1.20
CA VAL A 14 -0.33 -17.13 0.16
C VAL A 14 1.19 -17.30 0.20
N ASP A 15 1.81 -16.74 1.23
CA ASP A 15 3.22 -16.99 1.49
C ASP A 15 3.42 -18.38 2.11
N THR A 16 4.43 -19.10 1.62
CA THR A 16 4.85 -20.41 2.14
C THR A 16 6.35 -20.40 2.42
N ASP A 17 6.86 -21.44 3.07
CA ASP A 17 8.32 -21.60 3.28
C ASP A 17 9.12 -21.66 1.96
N ALA A 18 8.47 -22.01 0.84
CA ALA A 18 9.07 -22.05 -0.49
C ALA A 18 8.90 -20.73 -1.28
N GLY A 19 8.24 -19.73 -0.69
CA GLY A 19 7.88 -18.47 -1.34
C GLY A 19 6.37 -18.33 -1.64
N PRO A 20 5.97 -17.24 -2.30
CA PRO A 20 4.57 -16.96 -2.61
C PRO A 20 4.00 -17.94 -3.65
N VAL A 21 2.82 -18.49 -3.37
CA VAL A 21 2.07 -19.36 -4.28
C VAL A 21 0.63 -18.87 -4.46
N TYR A 22 0.02 -19.20 -5.59
CA TYR A 22 -1.40 -18.95 -5.82
C TYR A 22 -2.24 -19.89 -4.94
N GLU A 23 -3.23 -19.35 -4.22
CA GLU A 23 -4.06 -20.13 -3.29
C GLU A 23 -4.89 -21.20 -3.99
N ASP A 24 -5.28 -20.98 -5.25
CA ASP A 24 -6.21 -21.83 -5.96
C ASP A 24 -5.60 -23.13 -6.50
N ASP A 25 -4.34 -23.11 -6.93
CA ASP A 25 -3.67 -24.31 -7.47
C ASP A 25 -2.28 -24.59 -6.90
N GLY A 26 -1.78 -23.74 -5.99
CA GLY A 26 -0.49 -23.89 -5.34
C GLY A 26 0.71 -23.65 -6.24
N SER A 27 0.53 -23.14 -7.48
CA SER A 27 1.69 -22.83 -8.32
C SER A 27 2.47 -21.64 -7.75
N PRO A 28 3.81 -21.60 -7.93
CA PRO A 28 4.61 -20.44 -7.59
C PRO A 28 4.16 -19.18 -8.33
N VAL A 29 4.26 -18.03 -7.67
CA VAL A 29 4.10 -16.72 -8.32
C VAL A 29 5.39 -16.36 -9.05
N ASP A 30 5.30 -16.12 -10.36
CA ASP A 30 6.41 -15.65 -11.19
C ASP A 30 6.18 -14.17 -11.60
N PRO A 31 6.92 -13.21 -11.01
CA PRO A 31 6.79 -11.79 -11.34
C PRO A 31 7.14 -11.45 -12.81
N SER A 32 7.95 -12.29 -13.47
CA SER A 32 8.34 -12.09 -14.86
C SER A 32 7.28 -12.57 -15.86
N SER A 33 6.36 -13.43 -15.41
CA SER A 33 5.25 -13.94 -16.21
C SER A 33 3.97 -14.03 -15.34
N PRO A 34 3.39 -12.88 -14.95
CA PRO A 34 2.18 -12.88 -14.14
C PRO A 34 1.02 -13.56 -14.88
N ARG A 35 0.13 -14.20 -14.10
CA ARG A 35 -1.12 -14.76 -14.64
C ARG A 35 -2.00 -13.67 -15.26
N PRO A 36 -2.79 -14.00 -16.30
CA PRO A 36 -3.88 -13.15 -16.74
C PRO A 36 -4.82 -12.84 -15.57
N CYS A 37 -5.40 -11.64 -15.57
CA CYS A 37 -6.36 -11.24 -14.56
C CYS A 37 -7.54 -12.21 -14.50
N LYS A 38 -7.94 -12.61 -13.28
CA LYS A 38 -9.00 -13.61 -13.07
C LYS A 38 -10.35 -13.18 -13.64
N GLY A 39 -10.62 -11.86 -13.66
CA GLY A 39 -11.88 -11.30 -14.15
C GLY A 39 -11.89 -11.04 -15.66
N CYS A 40 -10.90 -10.29 -16.19
CA CYS A 40 -10.90 -9.91 -17.61
C CYS A 40 -10.18 -10.93 -18.51
N ASN A 41 -9.43 -11.88 -17.93
CA ASN A 41 -8.62 -12.88 -18.64
C ASN A 41 -7.56 -12.27 -19.59
N LEU A 42 -7.17 -11.02 -19.34
CA LEU A 42 -6.12 -10.33 -20.08
C LEU A 42 -4.83 -10.33 -19.28
N ARG A 43 -3.71 -10.50 -19.99
CA ARG A 43 -2.37 -10.38 -19.39
C ARG A 43 -2.00 -8.90 -19.31
N ILE A 44 -1.57 -8.49 -18.13
CA ILE A 44 -1.07 -7.14 -17.85
C ILE A 44 0.45 -7.28 -17.74
N ALA A 45 1.20 -6.52 -18.54
CA ALA A 45 2.64 -6.49 -18.35
C ALA A 45 2.98 -5.81 -17.02
N ASN A 46 4.12 -6.15 -16.43
CA ASN A 46 4.52 -5.60 -15.14
C ASN A 46 4.60 -4.06 -15.21
N GLY A 47 3.85 -3.37 -14.34
CA GLY A 47 3.79 -1.91 -14.31
C GLY A 47 2.88 -1.25 -15.35
N GLU A 48 2.17 -2.01 -16.17
CA GLU A 48 1.18 -1.45 -17.11
C GLU A 48 -0.22 -1.34 -16.48
N HIS A 49 -1.09 -0.57 -17.12
CA HIS A 49 -2.49 -0.46 -16.73
C HIS A 49 -3.26 -1.72 -17.15
N ASP A 50 -4.24 -2.14 -16.34
CA ASP A 50 -5.17 -3.18 -16.76
C ASP A 50 -5.91 -2.74 -18.04
N PRO A 51 -5.90 -3.54 -19.13
CA PRO A 51 -6.59 -3.22 -20.37
C PRO A 51 -8.06 -2.82 -20.20
N CYS A 52 -8.77 -3.34 -19.19
CA CYS A 52 -10.17 -3.01 -18.91
C CYS A 52 -10.41 -1.52 -18.63
N ILE A 53 -9.40 -0.83 -18.07
CA ILE A 53 -9.42 0.59 -17.72
C ILE A 53 -8.19 1.30 -18.25
N ALA A 54 -7.58 0.82 -19.32
CA ALA A 54 -6.36 1.42 -19.87
C ALA A 54 -6.51 2.91 -20.22
N ASN A 55 -5.37 3.59 -20.31
CA ASN A 55 -5.26 5.00 -20.72
C ASN A 55 -6.01 5.99 -19.80
N LEU A 56 -6.00 5.76 -18.49
CA LEU A 56 -6.44 6.77 -17.53
C LEU A 56 -5.42 7.92 -17.49
N PRO A 57 -5.83 9.18 -17.77
CA PRO A 57 -4.92 10.32 -17.66
C PRO A 57 -4.39 10.46 -16.23
N GLY A 58 -3.13 10.87 -16.07
CA GLY A 58 -2.55 11.16 -14.76
C GLY A 58 -2.41 9.95 -13.82
N VAL A 59 -2.58 8.72 -14.33
CA VAL A 59 -2.46 7.46 -13.60
C VAL A 59 -1.15 6.78 -14.03
N TYR A 60 -0.38 6.28 -13.05
CA TYR A 60 0.82 5.48 -13.31
C TYR A 60 0.55 3.97 -13.26
N GLN A 61 -0.49 3.55 -12.54
CA GLN A 61 -0.88 2.15 -12.40
C GLN A 61 -2.36 2.04 -12.07
N ALA A 62 -3.06 1.07 -12.64
CA ALA A 62 -4.45 0.80 -12.30
C ALA A 62 -4.86 -0.65 -12.52
N CYS A 63 -5.78 -1.12 -11.67
CA CYS A 63 -6.44 -2.42 -11.76
C CYS A 63 -7.96 -2.21 -11.64
N CYS A 64 -8.76 -2.83 -12.51
CA CYS A 64 -10.22 -2.70 -12.38
C CYS A 64 -10.80 -3.51 -11.23
N GLY A 65 -10.07 -4.44 -10.61
CA GLY A 65 -10.55 -5.20 -9.47
C GLY A 65 -11.54 -6.33 -9.80
N HIS A 66 -11.87 -6.61 -11.07
CA HIS A 66 -12.89 -7.63 -11.42
C HIS A 66 -12.66 -9.05 -10.85
N GLY A 67 -11.42 -9.41 -10.52
CA GLY A 67 -11.11 -10.77 -10.05
C GLY A 67 -11.38 -11.02 -8.56
N LEU A 68 -11.45 -9.96 -7.74
CA LEU A 68 -11.80 -10.01 -6.31
C LEU A 68 -12.47 -8.69 -5.95
N ASP A 69 -13.64 -8.70 -5.31
CA ASP A 69 -14.30 -7.44 -4.93
C ASP A 69 -13.50 -6.68 -3.86
N VAL A 70 -12.94 -7.42 -2.90
CA VAL A 70 -12.10 -6.89 -1.83
C VAL A 70 -10.76 -7.62 -1.70
N THR A 71 -9.74 -6.90 -1.24
CA THR A 71 -8.42 -7.45 -0.92
C THR A 71 -8.53 -8.43 0.25
N PRO A 72 -7.89 -9.62 0.21
CA PRO A 72 -7.92 -10.56 1.32
C PRO A 72 -7.38 -9.99 2.64
N LEU A 73 -6.30 -9.18 2.56
CA LEU A 73 -5.62 -8.64 3.74
C LEU A 73 -6.44 -7.57 4.46
N HIS A 74 -6.85 -6.52 3.74
CA HIS A 74 -7.43 -5.32 4.34
C HIS A 74 -8.95 -5.24 4.23
N GLN A 75 -9.59 -6.19 3.54
CA GLN A 75 -11.03 -6.17 3.25
C GLN A 75 -11.48 -4.84 2.61
N ARG A 76 -10.58 -4.17 1.86
CA ARG A 76 -10.86 -2.95 1.10
C ARG A 76 -11.18 -3.28 -0.34
N PRO A 77 -11.86 -2.40 -1.09
CA PRO A 77 -12.10 -2.64 -2.50
C PRO A 77 -10.79 -2.91 -3.27
N ASN A 78 -10.79 -3.92 -4.13
CA ASN A 78 -9.57 -4.39 -4.80
C ASN A 78 -9.23 -3.60 -6.08
N GLY A 79 -10.20 -2.89 -6.65
CA GLY A 79 -9.96 -1.99 -7.76
C GLY A 79 -9.20 -0.76 -7.27
N TYR A 80 -8.21 -0.31 -8.05
CA TYR A 80 -7.43 0.87 -7.71
C TYR A 80 -6.95 1.65 -8.93
N ALA A 81 -6.68 2.94 -8.71
CA ALA A 81 -5.96 3.82 -9.63
C ALA A 81 -4.95 4.66 -8.85
N GLY A 82 -3.65 4.42 -9.08
CA GLY A 82 -2.54 5.21 -8.54
C GLY A 82 -2.25 6.41 -9.43
N LEU A 83 -2.39 7.61 -8.88
CA LEU A 83 -2.20 8.88 -9.58
C LEU A 83 -0.73 9.32 -9.51
N ASN A 84 -0.26 10.05 -10.52
CA ASN A 84 1.12 10.55 -10.61
C ASN A 84 1.53 11.48 -9.46
N ASP A 85 0.57 12.05 -8.73
CA ASP A 85 0.82 12.89 -7.56
C ASP A 85 0.92 12.08 -6.24
N GLY A 86 0.89 10.75 -6.35
CA GLY A 86 1.03 9.82 -5.25
C GLY A 86 -0.29 9.33 -4.66
N ARG A 87 -1.41 10.03 -4.92
CA ARG A 87 -2.72 9.59 -4.40
C ARG A 87 -3.13 8.26 -5.02
N THR A 88 -3.79 7.41 -4.24
CA THR A 88 -4.44 6.20 -4.76
C THR A 88 -5.94 6.29 -4.53
N ILE A 89 -6.74 5.92 -5.53
CA ILE A 89 -8.19 5.78 -5.41
C ILE A 89 -8.51 4.28 -5.38
N TYR A 90 -9.33 3.83 -4.44
CA TYR A 90 -9.85 2.47 -4.36
C TYR A 90 -11.33 2.41 -4.72
N PHE A 91 -11.76 1.31 -5.31
CA PHE A 91 -13.15 1.09 -5.76
C PHE A 91 -13.48 -0.38 -5.95
N SER A 92 -14.78 -0.71 -5.90
CA SER A 92 -15.26 -2.07 -6.14
C SER A 92 -14.99 -2.49 -7.59
N GLY A 93 -14.62 -3.77 -7.76
CA GLY A 93 -14.48 -4.37 -9.08
C GLY A 93 -15.78 -4.45 -9.88
N LEU A 94 -16.92 -4.16 -9.27
CA LEU A 94 -18.23 -4.13 -9.91
C LEU A 94 -18.52 -2.80 -10.61
N LEU A 95 -17.66 -1.79 -10.45
CA LEU A 95 -17.83 -0.50 -11.11
C LEU A 95 -17.38 -0.54 -12.58
N GLY A 96 -18.23 -0.05 -13.47
CA GLY A 96 -17.91 0.05 -14.89
C GLY A 96 -16.80 1.07 -15.19
N GLY A 97 -16.06 0.84 -16.28
CA GLY A 97 -14.92 1.67 -16.67
C GLY A 97 -15.22 3.17 -16.84
N GLU A 98 -16.45 3.55 -17.23
CA GLU A 98 -16.86 4.96 -17.31
C GLU A 98 -16.90 5.64 -15.94
N ARG A 99 -17.41 4.95 -14.90
CA ARG A 99 -17.41 5.48 -13.53
C ARG A 99 -16.00 5.62 -12.99
N ILE A 100 -15.12 4.66 -13.29
CA ILE A 100 -13.71 4.71 -12.89
C ILE A 100 -13.02 5.92 -13.55
N ARG A 101 -13.24 6.13 -14.86
CA ARG A 101 -12.73 7.31 -15.57
C ARG A 101 -13.24 8.63 -14.96
N ALA A 102 -14.52 8.69 -14.61
CA ALA A 102 -15.11 9.86 -13.97
C ALA A 102 -14.47 10.14 -12.60
N ALA A 103 -14.23 9.11 -11.78
CA ALA A 103 -13.58 9.26 -10.49
C ALA A 103 -12.13 9.75 -10.62
N VAL A 104 -11.37 9.23 -11.58
CA VAL A 104 -10.01 9.71 -11.88
C VAL A 104 -10.04 11.17 -12.33
N ALA A 105 -10.96 11.54 -13.22
CA ALA A 105 -11.11 12.93 -13.68
C ALA A 105 -11.43 13.88 -12.52
N ALA A 106 -12.38 13.51 -11.64
CA ALA A 106 -12.72 14.27 -10.45
C ALA A 106 -11.50 14.44 -9.53
N ALA A 107 -10.76 13.37 -9.28
CA ALA A 107 -9.56 13.43 -8.45
C ALA A 107 -8.49 14.39 -9.02
N LEU A 108 -8.26 14.34 -10.33
CA LEU A 108 -7.32 15.24 -11.00
C LEU A 108 -7.78 16.71 -10.99
N ALA A 109 -9.10 16.95 -11.03
CA ALA A 109 -9.68 18.28 -10.91
C ALA A 109 -9.72 18.81 -9.46
N GLY A 110 -9.37 18.00 -8.47
CA GLY A 110 -9.50 18.35 -7.06
C GLY A 110 -10.95 18.34 -6.57
N GLU A 111 -11.83 17.66 -7.28
CA GLU A 111 -13.24 17.50 -6.95
C GLU A 111 -13.46 16.30 -5.99
N PRO A 112 -14.58 16.28 -5.25
CA PRO A 112 -14.97 15.12 -4.47
C PRO A 112 -15.11 13.87 -5.34
N LEU A 113 -14.67 12.72 -4.81
CA LEU A 113 -14.84 11.44 -5.49
C LEU A 113 -16.33 11.07 -5.60
N PRO A 114 -16.77 10.42 -6.69
CA PRO A 114 -18.11 9.85 -6.79
C PRO A 114 -18.37 8.79 -5.71
N GLU A 115 -19.65 8.50 -5.44
CA GLU A 115 -20.03 7.42 -4.53
C GLU A 115 -19.42 6.07 -4.95
N GLY A 116 -18.94 5.30 -3.98
CA GLY A 116 -18.29 4.00 -4.18
C GLY A 116 -16.79 4.06 -4.48
N PHE A 117 -16.19 5.26 -4.39
CA PHE A 117 -14.75 5.49 -4.50
C PHE A 117 -14.23 6.09 -3.20
N GLU A 118 -13.04 5.68 -2.80
CA GLU A 118 -12.36 6.22 -1.62
C GLU A 118 -10.89 6.51 -1.95
N TYR A 119 -10.33 7.54 -1.32
CA TYR A 119 -8.88 7.70 -1.34
C TYR A 119 -8.25 6.65 -0.41
N GLY A 120 -7.14 6.08 -0.86
CA GLY A 120 -6.22 5.40 0.02
C GLY A 120 -5.76 6.31 1.15
N GLN A 121 -5.30 5.71 2.24
CA GLN A 121 -4.50 6.46 3.19
C GLN A 121 -3.28 6.99 2.44
N ARG A 122 -3.11 8.32 2.43
CA ARG A 122 -1.93 8.93 1.83
C ARG A 122 -0.71 8.36 2.52
N MET A 123 0.19 7.79 1.77
CA MET A 123 1.47 7.38 2.32
C MET A 123 2.22 8.66 2.73
N TRP A 124 2.95 8.61 3.84
CA TRP A 124 3.61 9.79 4.41
C TRP A 124 4.60 10.46 3.42
N TRP A 125 5.09 9.72 2.42
CA TRP A 125 6.00 10.21 1.40
C TRP A 125 5.31 10.87 0.19
N GLU A 126 3.98 10.82 0.09
CA GLU A 126 3.26 11.42 -1.03
C GLU A 126 3.41 12.94 -1.07
N GLY A 127 3.76 13.48 -2.24
CA GLY A 127 4.00 14.91 -2.43
C GLY A 127 5.38 15.39 -1.97
N LEU A 128 6.23 14.52 -1.43
CA LEU A 128 7.60 14.85 -1.07
C LEU A 128 8.53 14.72 -2.28
N THR A 129 9.52 15.61 -2.37
CA THR A 129 10.68 15.48 -3.28
C THR A 129 11.58 14.32 -2.83
N GLU A 130 12.45 13.82 -3.71
CA GLU A 130 13.41 12.76 -3.35
C GLU A 130 14.32 13.16 -2.17
N ALA A 131 14.73 14.42 -2.10
CA ALA A 131 15.51 14.94 -0.97
C ALA A 131 14.72 14.90 0.35
N GLN A 132 13.45 15.28 0.33
CA GLN A 132 12.56 15.21 1.50
C GLN A 132 12.27 13.77 1.91
N LYS A 133 12.06 12.85 0.95
CA LYS A 133 11.91 11.42 1.23
C LYS A 133 13.15 10.86 1.92
N ALA A 134 14.33 11.17 1.41
CA ALA A 134 15.60 10.77 2.01
C ALA A 134 15.76 11.33 3.44
N TYR A 135 15.39 12.60 3.66
CA TYR A 135 15.40 13.22 4.99
C TYR A 135 14.56 12.44 6.00
N VAL A 136 13.31 12.09 5.63
CA VAL A 136 12.41 11.33 6.51
C VAL A 136 12.95 9.92 6.74
N GLN A 137 13.38 9.22 5.69
CA GLN A 137 13.92 7.86 5.76
C GLN A 137 15.12 7.74 6.72
N GLU A 138 16.04 8.70 6.67
CA GLU A 138 17.20 8.75 7.56
C GLU A 138 16.81 8.89 9.04
N ARG A 139 15.67 9.53 9.33
CA ARG A 139 15.22 9.85 10.70
C ARG A 139 14.19 8.88 11.27
N ILE A 140 13.56 8.05 10.45
CA ILE A 140 12.61 7.02 10.90
C ILE A 140 13.19 6.15 12.01
N PRO A 141 14.44 5.61 11.93
CA PRO A 141 14.98 4.78 12.99
C PRO A 141 15.03 5.50 14.34
N ALA A 142 15.54 6.74 14.37
CA ALA A 142 15.65 7.52 15.60
C ALA A 142 14.26 7.87 16.17
N ALA A 143 13.32 8.25 15.31
CA ALA A 143 11.95 8.55 15.73
C ALA A 143 11.23 7.30 16.27
N LEU A 144 11.45 6.14 15.66
CA LEU A 144 10.90 4.86 16.11
C LEU A 144 11.50 4.42 17.45
N THR A 145 12.82 4.54 17.63
CA THR A 145 13.47 4.27 18.92
C THR A 145 12.91 5.16 20.02
N ALA A 146 12.81 6.48 19.79
CA ALA A 146 12.24 7.42 20.76
C ALA A 146 10.77 7.08 21.10
N LEU A 147 10.00 6.66 20.10
CA LEU A 147 8.60 6.26 20.30
C LEU A 147 8.48 4.98 21.15
N VAL A 148 9.33 3.98 20.89
CA VAL A 148 9.35 2.75 21.70
C VAL A 148 9.77 3.06 23.13
N GLU A 149 10.83 3.85 23.34
CA GLU A 149 11.29 4.27 24.67
C GLU A 149 10.23 5.05 25.47
N GLN A 150 9.35 5.79 24.78
CA GLN A 150 8.25 6.52 25.40
C GLN A 150 7.12 5.59 25.88
N LEU A 151 6.84 4.53 25.13
CA LEU A 151 5.65 3.69 25.32
C LEU A 151 5.94 2.35 26.02
N ALA A 152 7.19 1.89 25.99
CA ALA A 152 7.60 0.59 26.51
C ALA A 152 9.10 0.59 26.88
N THR A 153 9.57 -0.55 27.41
CA THR A 153 10.99 -0.79 27.61
C THR A 153 11.53 -1.57 26.40
N PRO A 154 12.32 -0.95 25.51
CA PRO A 154 12.89 -1.66 24.35
C PRO A 154 13.87 -2.76 24.78
N SER A 155 14.03 -3.79 23.95
CA SER A 155 15.10 -4.77 24.16
C SER A 155 16.48 -4.15 23.92
N GLU A 156 17.50 -4.62 24.65
CA GLU A 156 18.89 -4.17 24.45
C GLU A 156 19.36 -4.47 23.02
N ALA A 157 18.89 -5.56 22.42
CA ALA A 157 19.17 -5.92 21.03
C ALA A 157 18.58 -4.90 20.04
N PHE A 158 17.34 -4.44 20.25
CA PHE A 158 16.75 -3.38 19.40
C PHE A 158 17.54 -2.07 19.51
N LEU A 159 17.94 -1.66 20.72
CA LEU A 159 18.74 -0.45 20.92
C LEU A 159 20.12 -0.52 20.23
N LYS A 160 20.68 -1.72 20.07
CA LYS A 160 21.92 -1.97 19.31
C LYS A 160 21.70 -2.13 17.80
N GLY A 161 20.45 -2.12 17.33
CA GLY A 161 20.10 -2.41 15.94
C GLY A 161 20.24 -3.89 15.55
N GLU A 162 20.30 -4.78 16.54
CA GLU A 162 20.44 -6.24 16.39
C GLU A 162 19.07 -6.94 16.32
N ALA A 163 17.98 -6.24 16.66
CA ALA A 163 16.62 -6.76 16.61
C ALA A 163 15.64 -5.71 16.06
N MET A 164 14.43 -6.16 15.72
CA MET A 164 13.34 -5.28 15.28
C MET A 164 12.69 -4.57 16.48
N TRP A 165 12.01 -3.45 16.23
CA TRP A 165 11.43 -2.62 17.29
C TRP A 165 10.40 -3.34 18.18
N TRP A 166 9.76 -4.38 17.65
CA TRP A 166 8.77 -5.18 18.37
C TRP A 166 9.40 -6.30 19.21
N ASP A 167 10.72 -6.49 19.15
CA ASP A 167 11.41 -7.50 19.94
C ASP A 167 11.36 -7.17 21.43
N GLY A 168 10.95 -8.15 22.23
CA GLY A 168 10.72 -7.97 23.66
C GLY A 168 9.44 -7.20 24.05
N LEU A 169 8.64 -6.74 23.09
CA LEU A 169 7.34 -6.11 23.37
C LEU A 169 6.21 -7.13 23.42
N ASP A 170 5.23 -6.92 24.30
CA ASP A 170 3.95 -7.62 24.27
C ASP A 170 2.99 -7.03 23.20
N GLU A 171 1.83 -7.67 23.00
CA GLU A 171 0.87 -7.25 21.96
C GLU A 171 0.25 -5.87 22.22
N ASP A 172 0.04 -5.51 23.50
CA ASP A 172 -0.52 -4.21 23.87
C ASP A 172 0.48 -3.09 23.61
N GLN A 173 1.76 -3.33 23.91
CA GLN A 173 2.87 -2.42 23.61
C GLN A 173 3.07 -2.25 22.10
N LYS A 174 3.02 -3.35 21.33
CA LYS A 174 3.10 -3.29 19.86
C LYS A 174 1.96 -2.45 19.28
N ALA A 175 0.73 -2.67 19.75
CA ALA A 175 -0.42 -1.89 19.33
C ALA A 175 -0.27 -0.41 19.68
N ALA A 176 0.25 -0.09 20.87
CA ALA A 176 0.48 1.29 21.30
C ALA A 176 1.50 2.01 20.38
N VAL A 177 2.64 1.38 20.09
CA VAL A 177 3.65 1.92 19.16
C VAL A 177 3.05 2.11 17.76
N TRP A 178 2.34 1.10 17.26
CA TRP A 178 1.70 1.16 15.95
C TRP A 178 0.70 2.30 15.82
N ASN A 179 -0.13 2.52 16.86
CA ASN A 179 -1.12 3.59 16.88
C ASN A 179 -0.48 4.99 16.94
N ALA A 180 0.71 5.12 17.52
CA ALA A 180 1.41 6.39 17.68
C ALA A 180 2.38 6.71 16.53
N LEU A 181 2.80 5.70 15.76
CA LEU A 181 3.72 5.85 14.63
C LEU A 181 3.25 6.87 13.56
N PRO A 182 1.96 6.93 13.16
CA PRO A 182 1.48 7.93 12.20
C PRO A 182 1.73 9.37 12.66
N GLY A 183 1.62 9.65 13.96
CA GLY A 183 1.91 10.97 14.52
C GLY A 183 3.39 11.34 14.39
N SER A 184 4.27 10.39 14.71
CA SER A 184 5.73 10.57 14.59
C SER A 184 6.15 10.79 13.12
N LEU A 185 5.58 10.02 12.20
CA LEU A 185 5.82 10.19 10.76
C LEU A 185 5.31 11.54 10.26
N THR A 186 4.14 11.99 10.74
CA THR A 186 3.60 13.31 10.39
C THR A 186 4.56 14.42 10.80
N THR A 187 5.15 14.35 12.00
CA THR A 187 6.15 15.32 12.47
C THR A 187 7.37 15.34 11.54
N LEU A 188 7.95 14.18 11.22
CA LEU A 188 9.11 14.10 10.31
C LEU A 188 8.81 14.68 8.92
N VAL A 189 7.60 14.44 8.41
CA VAL A 189 7.15 15.01 7.14
C VAL A 189 7.09 16.53 7.20
N GLN A 190 6.55 17.12 8.27
CA GLN A 190 6.52 18.57 8.44
C GLN A 190 7.92 19.16 8.55
N GLU A 191 8.85 18.50 9.23
CA GLU A 191 10.25 18.91 9.28
C GLU A 191 10.91 18.86 7.90
N ALA A 192 10.65 17.80 7.12
CA ALA A 192 11.19 17.67 5.77
C ALA A 192 10.71 18.81 4.86
N LEU A 193 9.41 19.15 4.94
CA LEU A 193 8.82 20.27 4.21
C LEU A 193 9.40 21.63 4.61
N ALA A 194 9.82 21.79 5.87
CA ALA A 194 10.39 23.04 6.38
C ALA A 194 11.88 23.24 6.02
N ASN A 195 12.61 22.16 5.71
CA ASN A 195 14.06 22.18 5.44
C ASN A 195 14.42 22.18 3.94
N SER A 196 13.44 22.32 3.05
CA SER A 196 13.58 22.36 1.58
C SER A 196 13.29 23.74 1.00
#